data_AF-A0A931TAX7-F1
#
_entry.id   AF-A0A931TAX7-F1
#
_cell.length_a   1.000
_cell.length_b   1.000
_cell.length_c   1.000
_cell.angle_alpha   90.00
_cell.angle_beta   90.00
_cell.angle_gamma   90.00
#
_symmetry.space_group_name_H-M   'P 1'
#
loop_
_entity.id
_entity.type
_entity.pdbx_description
1 polymer ?
#
loop_
_entity_poly.entity_id
_entity_poly.type
_entity_poly.pdbx_seq_one_letter_code
_entity_poly.pdbx_strand_id
1 'polypeptide(L)'
;MLIVVDLGGFTRGEISLSMSPTHYSLEARRGDQWFREAIDLPPNVDLERARERLVNGVLEILLPRQRRVSAPACGTRRSRREPP
;
A
#
# COMPACT_ATOMS: atom_id res chain seq x y z
N MET A 1 -1.52 -6.32 2.25
CA MET A 1 -1.94 -5.76 3.55
C MET A 1 -3.35 -5.23 3.38
N LEU A 2 -4.20 -5.44 4.38
CA LEU A 2 -5.55 -4.88 4.42
C LEU A 2 -5.61 -3.94 5.61
N ILE A 3 -6.09 -2.72 5.37
CA ILE A 3 -6.37 -1.73 6.39
C ILE A 3 -7.88 -1.48 6.37
N VAL A 4 -8.50 -1.52 7.54
CA VAL A 4 -9.91 -1.20 7.72
C VAL A 4 -10.00 -0.12 8.78
N VAL A 5 -10.60 1.01 8.41
CA VAL A 5 -10.80 2.15 9.32
C VAL A 5 -12.29 2.45 9.38
N ASP A 6 -12.83 2.53 10.59
CA ASP A 6 -14.18 3.02 10.81
C ASP A 6 -14.18 4.55 10.78
N LEU A 7 -14.88 5.12 9.81
CA LEU A 7 -15.08 6.55 9.60
C LEU A 7 -16.58 6.88 9.67
N GLY A 8 -17.32 6.09 10.45
CA GLY A 8 -18.73 6.31 10.72
C GLY A 8 -18.95 7.75 11.18
N GLY A 9 -19.83 8.47 10.47
CA GLY A 9 -20.09 9.89 10.74
C GLY A 9 -19.36 10.87 9.82
N PHE A 10 -18.42 10.41 8.98
CA PHE A 10 -17.80 11.23 7.92
C PHE A 10 -18.23 10.75 6.52
N THR A 11 -18.39 11.70 5.62
CA THR A 11 -18.69 11.47 4.20
C THR A 11 -17.42 11.56 3.35
N ARG A 12 -17.44 11.03 2.11
CA ARG A 12 -16.25 11.03 1.23
C ARG A 12 -15.66 12.43 0.99
N GLY A 13 -16.48 13.48 0.97
CA GLY A 13 -16.03 14.86 0.77
C GLY A 13 -15.35 15.47 2.00
N GLU A 14 -15.55 14.88 3.18
CA GLU A 14 -14.98 15.31 4.46
C GLU A 14 -13.66 14.58 4.78
N ILE A 15 -13.30 13.59 3.97
CA ILE A 15 -12.15 12.70 4.16
C ILE A 15 -11.06 13.06 3.14
N SER A 16 -9.89 13.40 3.65
CA SER A 16 -8.65 13.62 2.91
C SER A 16 -7.72 12.44 3.12
N LEU A 17 -7.31 11.82 2.01
CA LEU A 17 -6.41 10.67 2.00
C LEU A 17 -5.12 11.07 1.29
N SER A 18 -3.99 10.75 1.89
CA SER A 18 -2.68 11.01 1.30
C SER A 18 -1.76 9.83 1.54
N MET A 19 -1.13 9.36 0.48
CA MET A 19 -0.26 8.19 0.55
C MET A 19 1.16 8.57 0.14
N SER A 20 2.11 8.12 0.94
CA SER A 20 3.55 8.22 0.69
C SER A 20 4.16 6.81 0.69
N PRO A 21 5.42 6.61 0.24
CA PRO A 21 6.07 5.30 0.25
C PRO A 21 6.16 4.61 1.61
N THR A 22 6.13 5.41 2.68
CA THR A 22 6.38 4.97 4.06
C THR A 22 5.17 5.12 4.97
N HIS A 23 4.21 5.97 4.62
CA HIS A 23 3.06 6.28 5.47
C HIS A 23 1.79 6.49 4.65
N TYR A 24 0.66 6.07 5.20
CA TYR A 24 -0.67 6.43 4.75
C TYR A 24 -1.30 7.39 5.76
N SER A 25 -1.58 8.61 5.33
CA SER A 25 -2.20 9.65 6.15
C SER A 25 -3.68 9.73 5.83
N LEU A 26 -4.49 9.66 6.88
CA LEU A 26 -5.93 9.81 6.82
C LEU A 26 -6.36 10.97 7.70
N GLU A 27 -7.08 11.91 7.13
CA GLU A 27 -7.64 13.06 7.83
C GLU A 27 -9.14 13.15 7.50
N ALA A 28 -9.98 13.32 8.50
CA ALA A 28 -11.41 13.55 8.31
C ALA A 28 -11.88 14.72 9.16
N ARG A 29 -12.73 15.59 8.60
CA ARG A 29 -13.23 16.77 9.30
C ARG A 29 -14.69 17.07 8.99
N ARG A 30 -15.49 17.19 10.04
CA ARG A 30 -16.93 17.51 9.98
C ARG A 30 -17.33 18.41 11.14
N GLY A 31 -17.56 19.70 10.86
CA GLY A 31 -17.80 20.68 11.91
C GLY A 31 -16.65 20.72 12.92
N ASP A 32 -16.97 20.43 14.18
CA ASP A 32 -16.00 20.35 15.29
C ASP A 32 -15.35 18.95 15.44
N GLN A 33 -15.85 17.95 14.73
CA GLN A 33 -15.26 16.61 14.73
C GLN A 33 -14.07 16.59 13.78
N TRP A 34 -12.94 16.09 14.28
CA TRP A 34 -11.73 15.87 13.52
C TRP A 34 -11.14 14.51 13.87
N PHE A 35 -10.61 13.84 12.86
CA PHE A 35 -9.90 12.58 13.00
C PHE A 35 -8.64 12.65 12.16
N ARG A 36 -7.52 12.17 12.70
CA ARG A 36 -6.25 12.08 12.00
C ARG A 36 -5.52 10.83 12.41
N GLU A 37 -5.11 10.04 11.44
CA GLU A 37 -4.35 8.81 11.64
C GLU A 37 -3.24 8.70 10.61
N ALA A 38 -2.08 8.18 11.05
CA ALA A 38 -0.96 7.88 10.18
C ALA A 38 -0.60 6.40 10.34
N ILE A 39 -0.63 5.67 9.24
CA ILE A 39 -0.40 4.22 9.22
C ILE A 39 0.92 3.97 8.51
N ASP A 40 1.87 3.36 9.20
CA ASP A 40 3.14 2.98 8.60
C ASP A 40 2.95 1.88 7.55
N LEU A 41 3.56 2.09 6.39
CA LEU A 41 3.49 1.18 5.26
C LEU A 41 4.71 0.25 5.25
N PRO A 42 4.51 -1.06 5.02
CA PRO A 42 5.63 -1.98 4.88
C PRO A 42 6.46 -1.67 3.62
N PRO A 43 7.78 -1.90 3.62
CA PRO A 43 8.72 -1.46 2.57
C PRO A 43 8.61 -2.19 1.22
N ASN A 44 7.54 -2.94 0.97
CA ASN A 44 7.33 -3.69 -0.27
C ASN A 44 5.87 -3.61 -0.72
N VAL A 45 5.17 -2.52 -0.41
CA VAL A 45 3.81 -2.29 -0.92
C VAL A 45 3.84 -1.71 -2.33
N ASP A 46 2.91 -2.17 -3.15
CA ASP A 46 2.70 -1.67 -4.50
C ASP A 46 1.61 -0.59 -4.44
N LEU A 47 2.07 0.66 -4.36
CA LEU A 47 1.20 1.83 -4.21
C LEU A 47 0.37 2.10 -5.47
N GLU A 48 0.88 1.77 -6.65
CA GLU A 48 0.16 1.98 -7.91
C GLU A 48 -1.04 1.05 -8.05
N ARG A 49 -0.98 -0.12 -7.41
CA ARG A 49 -2.05 -1.11 -7.40
C ARG A 49 -2.91 -1.07 -6.14
N ALA A 50 -2.72 -0.05 -5.30
CA ALA A 50 -3.56 0.17 -4.13
C ALA A 50 -5.02 0.35 -4.55
N ARG A 51 -5.95 -0.21 -3.77
CA ARG A 51 -7.39 -0.03 -3.97
C ARG A 51 -8.03 0.47 -2.69
N GLU A 52 -8.84 1.51 -2.83
CA GLU A 52 -9.59 2.10 -1.74
C GLU A 52 -11.09 1.90 -1.98
N ARG A 53 -11.83 1.58 -0.92
CA ARG A 53 -13.28 1.46 -0.97
C ARG A 53 -13.88 2.02 0.29
N LEU A 54 -14.81 2.97 0.17
CA LEU A 54 -15.59 3.49 1.29
C LEU A 54 -17.03 2.96 1.16
N VAL A 55 -17.47 2.14 2.12
CA VAL A 55 -18.83 1.58 2.14
C VAL A 55 -19.41 1.73 3.54
N ASN A 56 -20.58 2.35 3.65
CA ASN A 56 -21.30 2.51 4.93
C ASN A 56 -20.44 3.11 6.06
N GLY A 57 -19.56 4.07 5.74
CA GLY A 57 -18.66 4.70 6.70
C GLY A 57 -17.38 3.92 6.99
N VAL A 58 -17.19 2.73 6.42
CA VAL A 58 -15.96 1.95 6.59
C VAL A 58 -15.04 2.12 5.38
N LEU A 59 -13.81 2.57 5.62
CA LEU A 59 -12.77 2.65 4.59
C LEU A 59 -11.92 1.38 4.59
N GLU A 60 -11.97 0.66 3.49
CA GLU A 60 -11.14 -0.50 3.20
C GLU A 60 -10.03 -0.11 2.23
N ILE A 61 -8.78 -0.37 2.61
CA ILE A 61 -7.59 -0.12 1.78
C ILE A 61 -6.86 -1.43 1.57
N LEU A 62 -6.82 -1.88 0.32
CA LEU A 62 -6.06 -3.05 -0.10
C LEU A 62 -4.72 -2.60 -0.67
N LEU A 63 -3.63 -3.02 -0.04
CA LEU A 63 -2.26 -2.73 -0.44
C LEU A 63 -1.58 -4.04 -0.89
N PRO A 64 -1.50 -4.31 -2.20
CA PRO A 64 -0.77 -5.45 -2.72
C PRO A 64 0.71 -5.33 -2.39
N ARG A 65 1.41 -6.47 -2.30
CA ARG A 65 2.88 -6.45 -2.21
C ARG A 65 3.46 -6.37 -3.61
N GLN A 66 4.56 -5.64 -3.76
CA GLN A 66 5.37 -5.68 -4.98
C GLN A 66 5.86 -7.11 -5.19
N ARG A 67 5.62 -7.62 -6.39
CA ARG A 67 6.15 -8.92 -6.78
C ARG A 67 7.64 -8.69 -7.05
N ARG A 68 8.51 -9.19 -6.17
CA ARG A 68 9.95 -9.22 -6.47
C ARG A 68 10.12 -9.99 -7.77
N VAL A 69 10.54 -9.30 -8.83
CA VAL A 69 11.10 -9.96 -9.99
C VAL A 69 12.42 -10.53 -9.51
N SER A 70 12.42 -11.78 -9.07
CA SER A 70 13.64 -12.53 -8.82
C SER A 70 14.44 -12.46 -10.11
N ALA A 71 15.61 -11.83 -10.07
CA ALA A 71 16.53 -11.78 -11.20
C ALA A 71 16.73 -13.20 -11.77
N PRO A 72 16.83 -13.38 -13.09
CA PRO A 72 17.06 -14.70 -13.67
C PRO A 72 18.34 -15.28 -13.06
N ALA A 73 18.25 -16.52 -12.58
CA ALA A 73 19.38 -17.26 -12.05
C ALA A 73 20.54 -17.19 -13.06
N CYS A 74 21.68 -16.71 -12.60
CA CYS A 74 22.95 -16.75 -13.32
C CYS A 74 23.26 -18.22 -13.65
N GLY A 75 22.88 -18.67 -14.84
CA GLY A 75 23.25 -19.96 -15.38
C GLY A 75 24.73 -19.93 -15.74
N THR A 76 25.57 -20.34 -14.80
CA THR A 76 27.01 -20.55 -15.02
C THR A 76 27.21 -21.62 -16.09
N ARG A 77 27.41 -21.21 -17.35
CA ARG A 77 27.87 -22.11 -18.42
C ARG A 77 29.36 -22.37 -18.17
N ARG A 78 29.68 -23.38 -17.34
CA ARG A 78 31.04 -23.93 -17.26
C ARG A 78 31.35 -24.60 -18.59
N SER A 79 31.98 -23.86 -19.51
CA SER A 79 32.60 -24.46 -20.69
C SER A 79 33.85 -25.23 -20.24
N ARG A 80 33.68 -26.54 -20.08
CA ARG A 80 34.77 -27.51 -20.14
C ARG A 80 35.43 -27.38 -21.51
N ARG A 81 36.72 -27.02 -21.56
CA ARG A 81 37.59 -27.34 -22.70
C ARG A 81 38.84 -28.00 -22.13
N GLU A 82 38.92 -29.30 -22.39
CA GLU A 82 40.10 -30.15 -22.20
C GLU A 82 41.24 -29.73 -23.14
N PRO A 83 42.50 -30.03 -22.80
CA PRO A 83 43.68 -29.58 -23.52
C PRO A 83 44.03 -30.50 -24.70
N PRO A 84 44.80 -30.00 -25.66
CA PRO A 84 45.87 -30.76 -26.29
C PRO A 84 47.25 -30.21 -25.92
#